data_AF-A0A0G1LRD8-F1
#
_entry.id   AF-A0A0G1LRD8-F1
#
_cell.length_a   1.000
_cell.length_b   1.000
_cell.length_c   1.000
_cell.angle_alpha   90.00
_cell.angle_beta   90.00
_cell.angle_gamma   90.00
#
_symmetry.space_group_name_H-M   'P 1'
#
loop_
_entity.id
_entity.type
_entity.pdbx_description
1 polymer ?
#
loop_
_entity_poly.entity_id
_entity_poly.type
_entity_poly.pdbx_seq_one_letter_code
_entity_poly.pdbx_strand_id
1 'polypeptide(L)'
;MTQYEGRTVVTSQGSEYKYLPDGTTQRFKKTEGREYETQSVLVFIPDYQTLKKVAPPDFDVVAVFGENETQYAQRLLERTQTEGARNYVVNARGKKLETNQDVQKETGPIFLTFGSEAKVDFFVPVSREPKIGYSTFDTRKFYDEKEGVWKRERHLGNKVVEIK
;
A
#
# COMPACT_ATOMS: atom_id res chain seq x y z
N MET A 1 -10.90 -6.56 -18.21
CA MET A 1 -9.44 -6.73 -18.20
C MET A 1 -8.82 -5.51 -17.57
N THR A 2 -8.07 -5.68 -16.48
CA THR A 2 -7.31 -4.57 -15.90
C THR A 2 -6.05 -4.36 -16.73
N GLN A 3 -5.57 -3.11 -16.85
CA GLN A 3 -4.38 -2.77 -17.64
C GLN A 3 -3.06 -3.45 -17.19
N TYR A 4 -3.11 -4.22 -16.10
CA TYR A 4 -1.96 -4.90 -15.49
C TYR A 4 -2.08 -6.42 -15.48
N GLU A 5 -3.12 -7.00 -16.08
CA GLU A 5 -3.29 -8.45 -16.13
C GLU A 5 -2.03 -9.14 -16.66
N GLY A 6 -1.53 -10.14 -15.94
CA GLY A 6 -0.30 -10.86 -16.27
C GLY A 6 1.01 -10.18 -15.85
N ARG A 7 0.98 -8.89 -15.45
CA ARG A 7 2.17 -8.23 -14.89
C ARG A 7 2.51 -8.78 -13.51
N THR A 8 3.80 -8.82 -13.22
CA THR A 8 4.34 -9.25 -11.92
C THR A 8 5.27 -8.19 -11.35
N VAL A 9 5.10 -7.86 -10.07
CA VAL A 9 5.96 -6.93 -9.36
C VAL A 9 6.79 -7.69 -8.33
N VAL A 10 8.11 -7.54 -8.36
CA VAL A 10 9.03 -8.21 -7.45
C VAL A 10 9.66 -7.20 -6.50
N THR A 11 9.71 -7.54 -5.23
CA THR A 11 10.29 -6.70 -4.17
C THR A 11 11.67 -7.20 -3.72
N SER A 12 12.45 -6.33 -3.08
CA SER A 12 13.84 -6.60 -2.66
C SER A 12 14.00 -7.77 -1.69
N GLN A 13 12.93 -8.17 -1.00
CA GLN A 13 12.90 -9.33 -0.10
C GLN A 13 12.17 -10.54 -0.73
N GLY A 14 12.06 -10.58 -2.06
CA GLY A 14 11.55 -11.74 -2.79
C GLY A 14 10.03 -11.96 -2.70
N SER A 15 9.24 -10.95 -2.29
CA SER A 15 7.79 -11.01 -2.52
C SER A 15 7.49 -10.69 -3.98
N GLU A 16 6.66 -11.51 -4.61
CA GLU A 16 6.15 -11.33 -5.96
C GLU A 16 4.64 -11.10 -5.91
N TYR A 17 4.16 -10.09 -6.64
CA TYR A 17 2.76 -9.74 -6.73
C TYR A 17 2.29 -9.90 -8.17
N LYS A 18 1.39 -10.86 -8.41
CA LYS A 18 0.81 -11.13 -9.72
C LYS A 18 -0.60 -10.54 -9.80
N TYR A 19 -0.87 -9.73 -10.82
CA TYR A 19 -2.22 -9.23 -11.09
C TYR A 19 -3.07 -10.33 -11.73
N LEU A 20 -4.23 -10.60 -11.13
CA LEU A 20 -5.16 -11.64 -11.57
C LEU A 20 -6.26 -11.07 -12.50
N PRO A 21 -6.91 -11.92 -13.34
CA PRO A 21 -7.95 -11.47 -14.28
C PRO A 21 -9.17 -10.84 -13.60
N ASP A 22 -9.50 -11.26 -12.38
CA ASP A 22 -10.59 -10.72 -11.57
C ASP A 22 -10.29 -9.32 -10.98
N GLY A 23 -9.06 -8.84 -11.17
CA GLY A 23 -8.57 -7.55 -10.70
C GLY A 23 -7.94 -7.59 -9.31
N THR A 24 -7.95 -8.73 -8.62
CA THR A 24 -7.19 -8.89 -7.36
C THR A 24 -5.69 -9.10 -7.64
N THR A 25 -4.90 -9.18 -6.57
CA THR A 25 -3.47 -9.44 -6.68
C THR A 25 -3.07 -10.62 -5.80
N GLN A 26 -2.32 -11.56 -6.36
CA GLN A 26 -1.79 -12.72 -5.64
C GLN A 26 -0.36 -12.44 -5.18
N ARG A 27 -0.08 -12.57 -3.88
CA ARG A 27 1.26 -12.44 -3.32
C ARG A 27 1.90 -13.81 -3.11
N PHE A 28 3.11 -13.99 -3.63
CA PHE A 28 3.97 -15.15 -3.36
C PHE A 28 5.26 -14.68 -2.67
N LYS A 29 5.64 -15.34 -1.57
CA LYS A 29 6.87 -15.02 -0.84
C LYS A 29 7.91 -16.10 -1.07
N LYS A 30 8.91 -15.81 -1.92
CA LYS A 30 9.95 -16.78 -2.31
C LYS A 30 10.68 -17.40 -1.13
N THR A 31 11.04 -16.57 -0.14
CA THR A 31 11.79 -17.03 1.03
C THR A 31 11.01 -18.00 1.91
N GLU A 32 9.69 -18.01 1.80
CA GLU A 32 8.79 -18.92 2.55
C GLU A 32 8.24 -20.05 1.68
N GLY A 33 8.44 -19.98 0.35
CA GLY A 33 7.78 -20.89 -0.59
C GLY A 33 6.25 -20.83 -0.51
N ARG A 34 5.68 -19.72 -0.04
CA ARG A 34 4.26 -19.61 0.32
C ARG A 34 3.52 -18.63 -0.58
N GLU A 35 2.40 -19.11 -1.11
CA GLU A 35 1.37 -18.27 -1.69
C GLU A 35 0.41 -17.80 -0.58
N TYR A 36 0.17 -16.49 -0.52
CA TYR A 36 -0.76 -15.88 0.41
C TYR A 36 -2.17 -15.85 -0.19
N GLU A 37 -3.14 -15.31 0.50
CA GLU A 37 -4.46 -15.09 -0.05
C GLU A 37 -4.48 -13.87 -0.97
N THR A 38 -5.46 -13.81 -1.88
CA THR A 38 -5.60 -12.71 -2.82
C THR A 38 -5.88 -11.39 -2.10
N GLN A 39 -5.21 -10.35 -2.56
CA GLN A 39 -5.30 -9.00 -2.03
C GLN A 39 -6.28 -8.18 -2.87
N SER A 40 -7.17 -7.45 -2.20
CA SER A 40 -8.19 -6.63 -2.84
C SER A 40 -7.59 -5.35 -3.42
N VAL A 41 -6.57 -4.80 -2.76
CA VAL A 41 -5.86 -3.58 -3.18
C VAL A 41 -4.36 -3.80 -3.12
N LEU A 42 -3.64 -3.31 -4.14
CA LEU A 42 -2.20 -3.10 -4.17
C LEU A 42 -1.90 -1.69 -4.67
N VAL A 43 -1.17 -0.91 -3.87
CA VAL A 43 -0.67 0.43 -4.23
C VAL A 43 0.81 0.55 -3.91
N PHE A 44 1.46 1.60 -4.44
CA PHE A 44 2.90 1.79 -4.30
C PHE A 44 3.22 3.11 -3.63
N ILE A 45 3.90 3.05 -2.48
CA ILE A 45 4.31 4.20 -1.70
C ILE A 45 5.65 4.73 -2.24
N PRO A 46 5.75 6.02 -2.59
CA PRO A 46 7.00 6.64 -3.05
C PRO A 46 8.14 6.48 -2.06
N ASP A 47 9.37 6.42 -2.58
CA ASP A 47 10.57 6.56 -1.76
C ASP A 47 10.67 7.96 -1.12
N TYR A 48 11.54 8.10 -0.13
CA TYR A 48 11.66 9.35 0.66
C TYR A 48 12.02 10.55 -0.21
N GLN A 49 12.92 10.37 -1.18
CA GLN A 49 13.38 11.45 -2.05
C GLN A 49 12.27 11.94 -2.97
N THR A 50 11.45 11.03 -3.47
CA THR A 50 10.29 11.34 -4.29
C THR A 50 9.22 12.02 -3.45
N LEU A 51 8.91 11.49 -2.27
CA LEU A 51 7.96 12.09 -1.33
C LEU A 51 8.35 13.54 -1.00
N LYS A 52 9.63 13.79 -0.66
CA LYS A 52 10.14 15.12 -0.32
C LYS A 52 9.97 16.14 -1.47
N LYS A 53 10.07 15.69 -2.73
CA LYS A 53 9.90 16.54 -3.90
C LYS A 53 8.44 16.88 -4.20
N VAL A 54 7.51 15.97 -3.90
CA VAL A 54 6.09 16.13 -4.21
C VAL A 54 5.26 16.61 -3.02
N ALA A 55 5.85 16.64 -1.82
CA ALA A 55 5.20 17.14 -0.63
C ALA A 55 4.82 18.62 -0.80
N PRO A 56 3.64 19.04 -0.33
CA PRO A 56 3.28 20.45 -0.26
C PRO A 56 4.34 21.25 0.50
N PRO A 57 4.61 22.52 0.13
CA PRO A 57 5.63 23.35 0.79
C PRO A 57 5.39 23.56 2.30
N ASP A 58 4.13 23.49 2.74
CA ASP A 58 3.69 23.64 4.12
C ASP A 58 3.73 22.32 4.92
N PHE A 59 4.02 21.19 4.26
CA PHE A 59 4.16 19.90 4.91
C PHE A 59 5.61 19.64 5.34
N ASP A 60 5.84 19.61 6.66
CA ASP A 60 7.16 19.29 7.22
C ASP A 60 7.45 17.79 7.15
N VAL A 61 8.02 17.38 6.00
CA VAL A 61 8.43 15.99 5.74
C VAL A 61 9.41 15.49 6.81
N VAL A 62 10.31 16.34 7.30
CA VAL A 62 11.34 15.93 8.26
C VAL A 62 10.73 15.67 9.63
N ALA A 63 9.84 16.54 10.09
CA ALA A 63 9.14 16.34 11.36
C ALA A 63 8.26 15.08 11.36
N VAL A 64 7.61 14.76 10.24
CA VAL A 64 6.68 13.62 10.16
C VAL A 64 7.41 12.30 9.89
N PHE A 65 8.36 12.29 8.95
CA PHE A 65 8.97 11.07 8.41
C PHE A 65 10.45 10.89 8.79
N GLY A 66 11.07 11.91 9.37
CA GLY A 66 12.51 11.93 9.64
C GLY A 66 13.33 12.45 8.47
N GLU A 67 14.64 12.38 8.62
CA GLU A 67 15.63 13.05 7.76
C GLU A 67 16.11 12.19 6.58
N ASN A 68 15.80 10.89 6.60
CA ASN A 68 16.33 9.93 5.64
C ASN A 68 15.40 8.75 5.38
N GLU A 69 15.76 7.97 4.36
CA GLU A 69 15.01 6.80 3.89
C GLU A 69 14.76 5.75 4.99
N THR A 70 15.75 5.50 5.85
CA THR A 70 15.65 4.50 6.91
C THR A 70 14.60 4.90 7.95
N GLN A 71 14.66 6.16 8.41
CA GLN A 71 13.67 6.69 9.35
C GLN A 71 12.28 6.69 8.74
N TYR A 72 12.16 7.10 7.47
CA TYR A 72 10.90 7.07 6.74
C TYR A 72 10.28 5.67 6.67
N ALA A 73 11.06 4.67 6.24
CA ALA A 73 10.59 3.29 6.15
C ALA A 73 10.19 2.74 7.52
N GLN A 74 10.96 3.03 8.57
CA GLN A 74 10.64 2.64 9.94
C GLN A 74 9.34 3.28 10.41
N ARG A 75 9.14 4.58 10.18
CA ARG A 75 7.90 5.29 10.55
C ARG A 75 6.67 4.70 9.88
N LEU A 76 6.75 4.41 8.58
CA LEU A 76 5.65 3.77 7.87
C LEU A 76 5.34 2.37 8.44
N LEU A 77 6.37 1.59 8.76
CA LEU A 77 6.22 0.25 9.33
C LEU A 77 5.56 0.29 10.71
N GLU A 78 6.09 1.11 11.61
CA GLU A 78 5.55 1.32 12.96
C GLU A 78 4.07 1.69 12.90
N ARG A 79 3.71 2.66 12.06
CA ARG A 79 2.31 3.11 11.91
C ARG A 79 1.42 2.09 11.20
N THR A 80 2.00 1.19 10.40
CA THR A 80 1.24 0.09 9.80
C THR A 80 0.89 -0.99 10.83
N GLN A 81 1.79 -1.24 11.77
CA GLN A 81 1.71 -2.36 12.72
C GLN A 81 1.19 -1.99 14.11
N THR A 82 1.07 -0.69 14.43
CA THR A 82 0.56 -0.23 15.72
C THR A 82 -0.84 -0.79 16.00
N GLU A 83 -1.09 -1.23 17.24
CA GLU A 83 -2.41 -1.69 17.66
C GLU A 83 -3.46 -0.58 17.45
N GLY A 84 -4.62 -0.94 16.93
CA GLY A 84 -5.66 0.03 16.59
C GLY A 84 -5.38 0.89 15.35
N ALA A 85 -4.23 0.72 14.69
CA ALA A 85 -3.97 1.39 13.42
C ALA A 85 -5.08 1.06 12.41
N ARG A 86 -5.47 2.04 11.61
CA ARG A 86 -6.44 1.94 10.52
C ARG A 86 -5.88 2.67 9.31
N ASN A 87 -5.26 1.90 8.41
CA ASN A 87 -4.68 2.44 7.19
C ASN A 87 -5.60 2.12 6.02
N TYR A 88 -6.02 3.15 5.30
CA TYR A 88 -6.93 3.04 4.18
C TYR A 88 -6.33 3.69 2.95
N VAL A 89 -6.57 3.07 1.80
CA VAL A 89 -6.38 3.75 0.52
C VAL A 89 -7.63 4.59 0.26
N VAL A 90 -7.44 5.89 0.01
CA VAL A 90 -8.53 6.85 -0.20
C VAL A 90 -8.26 7.70 -1.44
N ASN A 91 -9.32 8.24 -2.04
CA ASN A 91 -9.19 9.32 -3.03
C ASN A 91 -9.06 10.70 -2.35
N ALA A 92 -8.89 11.76 -3.15
CA ALA A 92 -8.82 13.14 -2.68
C ALA A 92 -10.03 13.64 -1.86
N ARG A 93 -11.18 12.94 -1.95
CA ARG A 93 -12.39 13.26 -1.18
C ARG A 93 -12.51 12.45 0.11
N GLY A 94 -11.50 11.65 0.46
CA GLY A 94 -11.51 10.77 1.62
C GLY A 94 -12.36 9.51 1.46
N LYS A 95 -12.88 9.22 0.25
CA LYS A 95 -13.62 7.98 0.00
C LYS A 95 -12.64 6.80 0.00
N LYS A 96 -12.93 5.78 0.81
CA LYS A 96 -12.17 4.52 0.85
C LYS A 96 -12.28 3.78 -0.49
N LEU A 97 -11.14 3.32 -0.98
CA LEU A 97 -10.99 2.51 -2.20
C LEU A 97 -10.69 1.09 -1.74
N GLU A 98 -11.66 0.20 -1.93
CA GLU A 98 -11.68 -1.13 -1.31
C GLU A 98 -11.19 -2.23 -2.24
N THR A 99 -11.11 -1.93 -3.53
CA THR A 99 -10.62 -2.83 -4.58
C THR A 99 -9.64 -2.13 -5.51
N ASN A 100 -8.77 -2.90 -6.15
CA ASN A 100 -7.92 -2.45 -7.24
C ASN A 100 -8.75 -1.80 -8.35
N GLN A 101 -9.97 -2.28 -8.61
CA GLN A 101 -10.86 -1.64 -9.60
C GLN A 101 -11.28 -0.23 -9.15
N ASP A 102 -11.61 -0.03 -7.87
CA ASP A 102 -11.90 1.31 -7.33
C ASP A 102 -10.67 2.21 -7.47
N VAL A 103 -9.49 1.68 -7.14
CA VAL A 103 -8.23 2.36 -7.33
C VAL A 103 -8.07 2.74 -8.81
N GLN A 104 -8.16 1.81 -9.77
CA GLN A 104 -7.96 2.12 -11.18
C GLN A 104 -9.00 3.09 -11.78
N LYS A 105 -10.20 3.17 -11.20
CA LYS A 105 -11.26 4.06 -11.70
C LYS A 105 -11.09 5.53 -11.31
N GLU A 106 -10.37 5.86 -10.24
CA GLU A 106 -10.21 7.29 -9.92
C GLU A 106 -9.20 7.95 -10.85
N THR A 107 -9.54 9.16 -11.29
CA THR A 107 -8.71 10.02 -12.13
C THR A 107 -7.83 10.97 -11.31
N GLY A 108 -8.22 11.24 -10.06
CA GLY A 108 -7.51 12.11 -9.14
C GLY A 108 -6.43 11.38 -8.31
N PRO A 109 -5.67 12.14 -7.49
CA PRO A 109 -4.67 11.57 -6.60
C PRO A 109 -5.32 10.63 -5.58
N ILE A 110 -4.54 9.63 -5.18
CA ILE A 110 -4.89 8.66 -4.14
C ILE A 110 -3.84 8.69 -3.05
N PHE A 111 -4.30 8.39 -1.84
CA PHE A 111 -3.50 8.50 -0.64
C PHE A 111 -3.65 7.24 0.20
N LEU A 112 -2.59 6.89 0.93
CA LEU A 112 -2.64 5.95 2.03
C LEU A 112 -2.67 6.74 3.33
N THR A 113 -3.72 6.57 4.12
CA THR A 113 -3.87 7.20 5.42
C THR A 113 -3.17 6.39 6.50
N PHE A 114 -2.62 7.08 7.49
CA PHE A 114 -2.07 6.49 8.72
C PHE A 114 -2.74 7.13 9.93
N GLY A 115 -3.16 6.33 10.89
CA GLY A 115 -3.87 6.80 12.08
C GLY A 115 -4.80 5.74 12.66
N SER A 116 -5.87 6.18 13.29
CA SER A 116 -6.94 5.35 13.88
C SER A 116 -8.25 5.52 13.13
N GLU A 117 -9.31 4.85 13.59
CA GLU A 117 -10.65 5.00 13.04
C GLU A 117 -11.21 6.42 13.22
N ALA A 118 -10.84 7.09 14.32
CA ALA A 118 -11.34 8.41 14.68
C ALA A 118 -10.47 9.56 14.17
N LYS A 119 -9.19 9.31 13.87
CA LYS A 119 -8.23 10.37 13.52
C LYS A 119 -7.19 9.87 12.52
N VAL A 120 -7.05 10.60 11.42
CA VAL A 120 -5.90 10.50 10.52
C VAL A 120 -4.77 11.34 11.09
N ASP A 121 -3.62 10.71 11.36
CA ASP A 121 -2.42 11.41 11.83
C ASP A 121 -1.70 12.07 10.66
N PHE A 122 -1.55 11.33 9.55
CA PHE A 122 -1.01 11.83 8.28
C PHE A 122 -1.44 10.92 7.14
N PHE A 123 -1.16 11.34 5.91
CA PHE A 123 -1.35 10.53 4.71
C PHE A 123 -0.18 10.73 3.77
N VAL A 124 0.08 9.73 2.92
CA VAL A 124 1.09 9.81 1.86
C VAL A 124 0.43 9.61 0.51
N PRO A 125 0.84 10.33 -0.55
CA PRO A 125 0.41 10.00 -1.90
C PRO A 125 0.91 8.60 -2.26
N VAL A 126 0.08 7.84 -2.96
CA VAL A 126 0.47 6.51 -3.47
C VAL A 126 0.24 6.45 -4.97
N SER A 127 1.01 5.58 -5.62
CA SER A 127 0.88 5.30 -7.05
C SER A 127 -0.02 4.09 -7.27
N ARG A 128 -0.81 4.18 -8.34
CA ARG A 128 -1.56 3.05 -8.93
C ARG A 128 -0.66 2.09 -9.70
N GLU A 129 0.46 2.63 -10.18
CA GLU A 129 1.43 1.97 -11.03
C GLU A 129 2.66 1.57 -10.24
N PRO A 130 3.21 0.37 -10.45
CA PRO A 130 4.47 -0.02 -9.85
C PRO A 130 5.60 0.86 -10.37
N LYS A 131 6.52 1.24 -9.48
CA LYS A 131 7.75 1.96 -9.82
C LYS A 131 8.90 1.37 -9.03
N ILE A 132 10.06 1.22 -9.68
CA ILE A 132 11.28 0.77 -9.01
C ILE A 132 11.61 1.72 -7.85
N GLY A 133 11.98 1.17 -6.70
CA GLY A 133 12.32 1.92 -5.49
C GLY A 133 11.12 2.21 -4.57
N TYR A 134 9.89 2.12 -5.06
CA TYR A 134 8.68 2.34 -4.26
C TYR A 134 8.38 1.11 -3.40
N SER A 135 7.80 1.29 -2.22
CA SER A 135 7.35 0.17 -1.38
C SER A 135 5.92 -0.25 -1.72
N THR A 136 5.60 -1.53 -1.62
CA THR A 136 4.22 -2.01 -1.83
C THR A 136 3.37 -1.83 -0.58
N PHE A 137 2.10 -1.51 -0.74
CA PHE A 137 1.10 -1.67 0.32
C PHE A 137 -0.07 -2.50 -0.23
N ASP A 138 -0.34 -3.62 0.42
CA ASP A 138 -1.45 -4.52 0.08
C ASP A 138 -2.43 -4.67 1.23
N THR A 139 -3.71 -4.80 0.89
CA THR A 139 -4.77 -5.05 1.86
C THR A 139 -5.86 -5.96 1.30
N ARG A 140 -6.41 -6.77 2.20
CA ARG A 140 -7.54 -7.66 1.96
C ARG A 140 -8.57 -7.45 3.05
N LYS A 141 -9.84 -7.35 2.64
CA LYS A 141 -11.00 -7.43 3.55
C LYS A 141 -11.60 -8.82 3.43
N PHE A 142 -11.83 -9.49 4.56
CA PHE A 142 -12.41 -10.84 4.60
C PHE A 142 -13.38 -10.97 5.76
N TYR A 143 -14.33 -11.89 5.66
CA TYR A 143 -15.25 -12.22 6.73
C TYR A 143 -14.67 -13.37 7.54
N ASP A 144 -14.51 -13.18 8.85
CA ASP A 144 -14.10 -14.23 9.77
C ASP A 144 -15.36 -14.96 10.26
N GLU A 145 -15.61 -16.16 9.75
CA GLU A 145 -16.80 -16.94 10.10
C GLU A 145 -16.83 -17.35 11.58
N LYS A 146 -15.67 -17.47 12.23
CA LYS A 146 -15.61 -17.88 13.64
C LYS A 146 -16.04 -16.76 14.57
N GLU A 147 -15.66 -15.53 14.25
CA GLU A 147 -15.98 -14.34 15.04
C GLU A 147 -17.24 -13.61 14.53
N GLY A 148 -17.73 -13.94 13.34
CA GLY A 148 -18.89 -13.30 12.72
C GLY A 148 -18.66 -11.83 12.34
N VAL A 149 -17.40 -11.44 12.09
CA VAL A 149 -17.01 -10.04 11.84
C VAL A 149 -16.15 -9.90 10.59
N TRP A 150 -16.27 -8.74 9.94
CA TRP A 150 -15.36 -8.36 8.86
C TRP A 150 -14.00 -7.93 9.42
N LYS A 151 -12.96 -8.61 8.99
CA LYS A 151 -11.56 -8.29 9.28
C LYS A 151 -10.85 -7.69 8.08
N ARG A 152 -9.73 -7.03 8.35
CA ARG A 152 -8.85 -6.47 7.33
C ARG A 152 -7.39 -6.77 7.64
N GLU A 153 -6.75 -7.44 6.70
CA GLU A 153 -5.30 -7.61 6.64
C GLU A 153 -4.67 -6.44 5.88
N ARG A 154 -3.52 -5.99 6.36
CA ARG A 154 -2.73 -4.91 5.78
C ARG A 154 -1.27 -5.30 5.87
N HIS A 155 -0.53 -5.02 4.81
CA HIS A 155 0.89 -5.31 4.77
C HIS A 155 1.63 -4.18 4.05
N LEU A 156 2.65 -3.66 4.72
CA LEU A 156 3.66 -2.82 4.12
C LEU A 156 4.79 -3.73 3.64
N GLY A 157 4.90 -3.90 2.33
CA GLY A 157 5.95 -4.68 1.72
C GLY A 157 7.21 -3.88 1.43
N ASN A 158 8.19 -4.58 0.88
CA ASN A 158 9.51 -4.03 0.57
C ASN A 158 9.51 -3.26 -0.75
N LYS A 159 10.65 -2.60 -1.03
CA LYS A 159 10.86 -1.85 -2.27
C LYS A 159 10.74 -2.75 -3.50
N VAL A 160 10.05 -2.26 -4.52
CA VAL A 160 10.01 -2.86 -5.84
C VAL A 160 11.39 -2.77 -6.48
N VAL A 161 11.90 -3.91 -6.97
CA VAL A 161 13.19 -4.02 -7.67
C VAL A 161 13.04 -4.49 -9.11
N GLU A 162 11.89 -5.06 -9.47
CA GLU A 162 11.64 -5.56 -10.82
C GLU A 162 10.14 -5.51 -11.14
N ILE A 163 9.82 -5.23 -12.41
CA ILE A 163 8.45 -5.20 -12.96
C ILE A 163 8.50 -6.01 -14.26
N LYS A 164 7.68 -7.06 -14.34
CA LYS A 164 7.57 -7.99 -15.48
C LYS A 164 6.20 -7.86 -16.12
#